data_AF-A0A2S1R846-F1
#
_entry.id   AF-A0A2S1R846-F1
#
_cell.length_a   1.000
_cell.length_b   1.000
_cell.length_c   1.000
_cell.angle_alpha   90.00
_cell.angle_beta   90.00
_cell.angle_gamma   90.00
#
_symmetry.space_group_name_H-M   'P 1'
#
loop_
_entity.id
_entity.type
_entity.pdbx_description
1 polymer ?
#
loop_
_entity_poly.entity_id
_entity_poly.type
_entity_poly.pdbx_seq_one_letter_code
_entity_poly.pdbx_strand_id
1 'polypeptide(L)'
;MRFEDLPDNWNTLPLDDAPLAAGVIDLVIGHHDRGRNTMLILPCDEHDVGLPAPILISDMDWLCASHERRDAMAVLPAIASPGFVVGLSARRRLPDKVVRGWLRTIEDELDATGQALLALGVADVDTVEIVGGRAARNGSRA
;
A
#
# COMPACT_ATOMS: atom_id res chain seq x y z
N MET A 1 0.25 7.41 -12.35
CA MET A 1 -1.09 8.02 -12.43
C MET A 1 -1.26 8.85 -11.18
N ARG A 2 -1.78 10.08 -11.29
CA ARG A 2 -2.17 10.85 -10.10
C ARG A 2 -3.64 10.64 -9.78
N PHE A 3 -4.08 11.08 -8.60
CA PHE A 3 -5.48 10.96 -8.20
C PHE A 3 -6.42 11.75 -9.14
N GLU A 4 -5.96 12.85 -9.74
CA GLU A 4 -6.75 13.62 -10.70
C GLU A 4 -6.99 12.86 -12.02
N ASP A 5 -6.18 11.83 -12.30
CA ASP A 5 -6.29 10.99 -13.49
C ASP A 5 -7.16 9.75 -13.25
N LEU A 6 -7.71 9.57 -12.04
CA LEU A 6 -8.56 8.42 -11.73
C LEU A 6 -9.87 8.48 -12.55
N PRO A 7 -10.33 7.35 -13.11
CA PRO A 7 -11.63 7.31 -13.76
C PRO A 7 -12.76 7.53 -12.76
N ASP A 8 -13.89 8.10 -13.17
CA ASP A 8 -15.02 8.43 -12.27
C ASP A 8 -15.53 7.22 -11.46
N ASN A 9 -15.39 6.01 -12.00
CA ASN A 9 -15.81 4.75 -11.38
C ASN A 9 -14.66 3.99 -10.69
N TRP A 10 -13.53 4.65 -10.39
CA TRP A 10 -12.34 4.02 -9.80
C TRP A 10 -12.66 3.18 -8.54
N ASN A 11 -13.66 3.60 -7.76
CA ASN A 11 -14.08 2.94 -6.53
C ASN A 11 -14.86 1.63 -6.73
N THR A 12 -15.07 1.22 -7.99
CA THR A 12 -15.67 -0.06 -8.37
C THR A 12 -14.70 -0.94 -9.15
N LEU A 13 -13.47 -0.47 -9.36
CA LEU A 13 -12.46 -1.17 -10.15
C LEU A 13 -11.49 -1.93 -9.24
N PRO A 14 -10.99 -3.10 -9.68
CA PRO A 14 -10.04 -3.90 -8.92
C PRO A 14 -8.69 -3.18 -8.82
N LEU A 15 -8.08 -3.21 -7.63
CA LEU A 15 -6.83 -2.50 -7.34
C LEU A 15 -5.57 -3.39 -7.52
N ASP A 16 -5.67 -4.41 -8.37
CA ASP A 16 -4.55 -5.24 -8.82
C ASP A 16 -3.90 -4.72 -10.12
N ASP A 17 -4.31 -3.53 -10.58
CA ASP A 17 -3.68 -2.75 -11.64
C ASP A 17 -2.79 -1.64 -11.05
N ALA A 18 -1.53 -1.55 -11.52
CA ALA A 18 -0.54 -0.65 -10.92
C ALA A 18 -0.86 0.84 -11.10
N PRO A 19 -1.20 1.35 -12.30
CA PRO A 19 -1.65 2.73 -12.46
C PRO A 19 -2.83 3.09 -11.55
N LEU A 20 -3.88 2.25 -11.52
CA LEU A 20 -5.07 2.51 -10.71
C LEU A 20 -4.74 2.52 -9.20
N ALA A 21 -4.02 1.50 -8.71
CA ALA A 21 -3.61 1.42 -7.31
C ALA A 21 -2.73 2.63 -6.91
N ALA A 22 -1.83 3.09 -7.80
CA ALA A 22 -1.01 4.27 -7.54
C ALA A 22 -1.87 5.54 -7.40
N GLY A 23 -2.88 5.71 -8.26
CA GLY A 23 -3.80 6.84 -8.19
C GLY A 23 -4.65 6.81 -6.91
N VAL A 24 -5.10 5.63 -6.46
CA VAL A 24 -5.84 5.48 -5.20
C VAL A 24 -4.96 5.75 -3.99
N ILE A 25 -3.71 5.27 -3.99
CA ILE A 25 -2.75 5.61 -2.92
C ILE A 25 -2.46 7.11 -2.91
N ASP A 26 -2.34 7.75 -4.08
CA ASP A 26 -2.17 9.21 -4.20
C ASP A 26 -3.38 9.98 -3.65
N LEU A 27 -4.60 9.50 -3.92
CA LEU A 27 -5.84 10.07 -3.41
C LEU A 27 -5.91 10.02 -1.88
N VAL A 28 -5.54 8.88 -1.30
CA VAL A 28 -5.72 8.61 0.14
C VAL A 28 -4.53 9.14 0.96
N ILE A 29 -3.29 9.01 0.48
CA ILE A 29 -2.11 9.61 1.09
C ILE A 29 -1.90 11.01 0.51
N GLY A 30 -2.63 11.96 1.08
CA GLY A 30 -2.56 13.37 0.69
C GLY A 30 -1.21 14.02 1.00
N HIS A 31 -1.07 15.28 0.58
CA HIS A 31 0.19 16.04 0.71
C HIS A 31 0.68 16.14 2.17
N HIS A 32 -0.23 16.32 3.12
CA HIS A 32 0.13 16.39 4.54
C HIS A 32 0.67 15.05 5.06
N ASP A 33 0.06 13.93 4.65
CA ASP A 33 0.48 12.58 5.06
C ASP A 33 1.83 12.18 4.50
N ARG A 34 2.17 12.64 3.28
CA ARG A 34 3.51 12.44 2.68
C ARG A 34 4.64 13.01 3.52
N GLY A 35 4.36 14.08 4.27
CA GLY A 35 5.32 14.70 5.18
C GLY A 35 5.51 13.98 6.51
N ARG A 36 4.64 13.02 6.86
CA ARG A 36 4.51 12.47 8.22
C ARG A 36 4.81 10.98 8.35
N ASN A 37 5.46 10.37 7.36
CA ASN A 37 5.74 8.93 7.38
C ASN A 37 4.47 8.11 7.67
N THR A 38 3.45 8.31 6.86
CA THR A 38 2.14 7.67 7.03
C THR A 38 2.10 6.32 6.32
N MET A 39 1.63 5.28 7.01
CA MET A 39 1.19 4.04 6.39
C MET A 39 -0.30 4.13 6.03
N LEU A 40 -0.64 3.72 4.81
CA LEU A 40 -2.00 3.37 4.40
C LEU A 40 -2.16 1.86 4.44
N ILE A 41 -3.26 1.40 5.03
CA ILE A 41 -3.81 0.05 4.86
C ILE A 41 -5.23 0.21 4.33
N LEU A 42 -5.48 -0.26 3.11
CA LEU A 42 -6.79 -0.25 2.47
C LEU A 42 -7.27 -1.70 2.27
N PRO A 43 -8.20 -2.18 3.11
CA PRO A 43 -8.84 -3.48 2.93
C PRO A 43 -9.65 -3.50 1.62
N CYS A 44 -9.64 -4.63 0.93
CA CYS A 44 -10.34 -4.85 -0.33
C CYS A 44 -11.28 -6.06 -0.23
N ASP A 45 -12.33 -6.08 -1.02
CA ASP A 45 -13.28 -7.21 -1.07
C ASP A 45 -12.76 -8.36 -1.97
N GLU A 46 -13.58 -9.40 -2.15
CA GLU A 46 -13.26 -10.56 -3.00
C GLU A 46 -13.10 -10.25 -4.49
N HIS A 47 -13.49 -9.04 -4.90
CA HIS A 47 -13.33 -8.52 -6.26
C HIS A 47 -12.12 -7.58 -6.37
N ASP A 48 -11.25 -7.56 -5.35
CA ASP A 48 -10.07 -6.71 -5.25
C ASP A 48 -10.44 -5.19 -5.26
N VAL A 49 -11.69 -4.84 -4.92
CA VAL A 49 -12.17 -3.45 -4.85
C VAL A 49 -11.96 -2.88 -3.44
N GLY A 50 -11.44 -1.65 -3.36
CA GLY A 50 -11.16 -0.98 -2.08
C GLY A 50 -12.41 -0.67 -1.26
N LEU A 51 -12.40 -0.99 0.02
CA LEU A 51 -13.50 -0.69 0.95
C LEU A 51 -13.44 0.77 1.46
N PRO A 52 -14.58 1.41 1.80
CA PRO A 52 -14.66 2.85 2.08
C PRO A 52 -13.90 3.38 3.32
N ALA A 53 -13.27 2.51 4.11
CA ALA A 53 -12.63 2.87 5.38
C ALA A 53 -11.11 2.55 5.34
N PRO A 54 -10.30 3.41 4.69
CA PRO A 54 -8.85 3.27 4.75
C PRO A 54 -8.34 3.53 6.17
N ILE A 55 -7.31 2.80 6.57
CA ILE A 55 -6.61 3.00 7.85
C ILE A 55 -5.32 3.77 7.55
N LEU A 56 -5.14 4.91 8.21
CA LEU A 56 -3.93 5.73 8.12
C LEU A 56 -3.21 5.73 9.47
N ILE A 57 -1.92 5.42 9.45
CA ILE A 57 -1.05 5.41 10.64
C ILE A 57 0.10 6.37 10.39
N SER A 58 0.07 7.54 11.00
CA SER A 58 1.14 8.54 10.88
C SER A 58 2.33 8.24 11.79
N ASP A 59 3.44 8.94 11.52
CA ASP A 59 4.65 8.98 12.34
C ASP A 59 5.33 7.60 12.46
N MET A 60 5.25 6.81 11.39
CA MET A 60 5.93 5.51 11.31
C MET A 60 7.46 5.69 11.32
N ASP A 61 8.14 4.85 12.09
CA ASP A 61 9.58 4.68 11.97
C ASP A 61 9.89 3.64 10.89
N TRP A 62 10.18 4.11 9.68
CA TRP A 62 10.53 3.23 8.58
C TRP A 62 11.86 2.51 8.75
N LEU A 63 12.76 3.02 9.60
CA LEU A 63 14.10 2.49 9.83
C LEU A 63 14.16 1.51 11.00
N CYS A 64 13.01 1.17 11.59
CA CYS A 64 12.91 0.25 12.72
C CYS A 64 13.43 -1.15 12.37
N ALA A 65 13.76 -1.90 13.42
CA ALA A 65 14.29 -3.24 13.30
C ALA A 65 13.23 -4.22 12.75
N SER A 66 13.68 -5.35 12.21
CA SER A 66 12.78 -6.31 11.56
C SER A 66 11.72 -6.92 12.50
N HIS A 67 11.95 -6.95 13.81
CA HIS A 67 10.96 -7.42 14.77
C HIS A 67 9.88 -6.36 15.03
N GLU A 68 10.26 -5.10 15.19
CA GLU A 68 9.32 -3.97 15.35
C GLU A 68 8.40 -3.83 14.13
N ARG A 69 8.92 -4.06 12.91
CA ARG A 69 8.08 -4.10 11.70
C ARG A 69 7.03 -5.20 11.74
N ARG A 70 7.40 -6.40 12.21
CA ARG A 70 6.44 -7.51 12.34
C ARG A 70 5.39 -7.20 13.38
N ASP A 71 5.80 -6.68 14.54
CA ASP A 71 4.88 -6.29 15.60
C ASP A 71 3.89 -5.22 15.11
N ALA A 72 4.35 -4.25 14.30
CA ALA A 72 3.48 -3.27 13.67
C ALA A 72 2.49 -3.90 12.67
N MET A 73 2.93 -4.90 11.89
CA MET A 73 2.14 -5.52 10.83
C MET A 73 1.27 -6.68 11.29
N ALA A 74 1.40 -7.15 12.53
CA ALA A 74 0.57 -8.20 13.12
C ALA A 74 -0.92 -7.85 13.15
N VAL A 75 -1.29 -6.58 12.93
CA VAL A 75 -2.69 -6.14 12.78
C VAL A 75 -3.33 -6.62 11.47
N LEU A 76 -2.55 -6.82 10.39
CA LEU A 76 -3.07 -7.16 9.07
C LEU A 76 -3.90 -8.46 9.08
N PRO A 77 -3.39 -9.59 9.62
CA PRO A 77 -4.15 -10.81 9.85
C PRO A 77 -5.51 -10.66 10.56
N ALA A 78 -5.64 -9.66 11.44
CA ALA A 78 -6.85 -9.47 12.24
C ALA A 78 -7.96 -8.75 11.47
N ILE A 79 -7.64 -8.12 10.34
CA ILE A 79 -8.63 -7.44 9.51
C ILE A 79 -9.29 -8.46 8.59
N ALA A 80 -10.61 -8.65 8.75
CA ALA A 80 -11.39 -9.59 7.95
C ALA A 80 -11.60 -9.08 6.51
N SER A 81 -10.58 -9.25 5.68
CA SER A 81 -10.58 -8.86 4.26
C SER A 81 -9.70 -9.82 3.46
N PRO A 82 -10.10 -10.24 2.25
CA PRO A 82 -9.31 -11.15 1.42
C PRO A 82 -8.04 -10.51 0.84
N GLY A 83 -7.93 -9.18 0.78
CA GLY A 83 -6.76 -8.54 0.20
C GLY A 83 -6.58 -7.07 0.60
N PHE A 84 -5.39 -6.55 0.38
CA PHE A 84 -5.01 -5.21 0.82
C PHE A 84 -4.22 -4.45 -0.24
N VAL A 85 -4.48 -3.15 -0.31
CA VAL A 85 -3.54 -2.17 -0.84
C VAL A 85 -2.84 -1.50 0.33
N VAL A 86 -1.52 -1.43 0.29
CA VAL A 86 -0.70 -0.79 1.32
C VAL A 86 0.12 0.33 0.71
N GLY A 87 0.20 1.47 1.40
CA GLY A 87 0.99 2.62 0.98
C GLY A 87 1.96 3.05 2.07
N LEU A 88 3.20 3.37 1.70
CA LEU A 88 4.20 3.95 2.59
C LEU A 88 4.47 5.37 2.12
N SER A 89 4.28 6.35 2.98
CA SER A 89 4.62 7.73 2.66
C SER A 89 5.97 8.13 3.26
N ALA A 90 6.71 8.99 2.57
CA ALA A 90 7.87 9.66 3.15
C ALA A 90 8.17 10.96 2.41
N ARG A 91 8.66 11.97 3.14
CA ARG A 91 9.01 13.27 2.52
C ARG A 91 10.12 13.14 1.47
N ARG A 92 10.99 12.13 1.64
CA ARG A 92 12.08 11.78 0.72
C ARG A 92 11.96 10.31 0.38
N ARG A 93 12.46 9.93 -0.79
CA ARG A 93 12.52 8.53 -1.21
C ARG A 93 13.16 7.65 -0.13
N LEU A 94 12.46 6.59 0.24
CA LEU A 94 12.97 5.59 1.16
C LEU A 94 14.08 4.76 0.49
N PRO A 95 15.13 4.36 1.22
CA PRO A 95 16.14 3.46 0.67
C PRO A 95 15.52 2.12 0.22
N ASP A 96 15.91 1.59 -0.93
CA ASP A 96 15.34 0.34 -1.48
C ASP A 96 15.38 -0.84 -0.50
N LYS A 97 16.43 -0.92 0.32
CA LYS A 97 16.56 -1.97 1.35
C LYS A 97 15.47 -1.86 2.43
N VAL A 98 15.05 -0.64 2.76
CA VAL A 98 13.97 -0.37 3.71
C VAL A 98 12.65 -0.81 3.09
N VAL A 99 12.36 -0.35 1.87
CA VAL A 99 11.14 -0.69 1.12
C VAL A 99 11.01 -2.20 0.95
N ARG A 100 12.06 -2.89 0.46
CA ARG A 100 12.07 -4.35 0.32
C ARG A 100 11.85 -5.07 1.65
N GLY A 101 12.39 -4.51 2.74
CA GLY A 101 12.22 -5.09 4.06
C GLY A 101 10.78 -5.00 4.57
N TRP A 102 10.10 -3.87 4.31
CA TRP A 102 8.67 -3.71 4.61
C TRP A 102 7.79 -4.57 3.72
N LEU A 103 8.07 -4.59 2.40
CA LEU A 103 7.37 -5.46 1.45
C LEU A 103 7.39 -6.92 1.91
N ARG A 104 8.58 -7.45 2.19
CA ARG A 104 8.73 -8.82 2.66
C ARG A 104 7.95 -9.09 3.96
N THR A 105 8.02 -8.18 4.92
CA THR A 105 7.27 -8.33 6.18
C THR A 105 5.77 -8.36 5.93
N ILE A 106 5.24 -7.48 5.09
CA ILE A 106 3.81 -7.45 4.76
C ILE A 106 3.38 -8.73 4.02
N GLU A 107 4.17 -9.18 3.03
CA GLU A 107 3.93 -10.44 2.32
C GLU A 107 3.94 -11.63 3.29
N ASP A 108 4.95 -11.74 4.16
CA ASP A 108 5.07 -12.82 5.14
C ASP A 108 3.85 -12.87 6.10
N GLU A 109 3.35 -11.73 6.57
CA GLU A 109 2.19 -11.65 7.48
C GLU A 109 0.86 -12.01 6.77
N LEU A 110 0.67 -11.56 5.52
CA LEU A 110 -0.55 -11.83 4.75
C LEU A 110 -0.59 -13.28 4.22
N ASP A 111 0.54 -13.82 3.79
CA ASP A 111 0.65 -15.21 3.33
C ASP A 111 0.30 -16.21 4.45
N ALA A 112 0.59 -15.86 5.71
CA ALA A 112 0.27 -16.69 6.88
C ALA A 112 -1.24 -16.94 7.08
N THR A 113 -2.09 -16.05 6.56
CA THR A 113 -3.56 -16.13 6.66
C THR A 113 -4.24 -16.34 5.30
N GLY A 114 -3.46 -16.46 4.22
CA GLY A 114 -3.98 -16.58 2.86
C GLY A 114 -4.60 -15.30 2.31
N GLN A 115 -4.31 -14.15 2.91
CA GLN A 115 -4.73 -12.84 2.44
C GLN A 115 -3.78 -12.34 1.34
N ALA A 116 -4.27 -11.50 0.45
CA ALA A 116 -3.50 -11.02 -0.69
C ALA A 116 -2.92 -9.61 -0.48
N LEU A 117 -1.66 -9.41 -0.89
CA LEU A 117 -1.14 -8.07 -1.16
C LEU A 117 -1.44 -7.71 -2.62
N LEU A 118 -2.41 -6.82 -2.84
CA LEU A 118 -2.79 -6.36 -4.18
C LEU A 118 -1.78 -5.37 -4.72
N ALA A 119 -1.42 -4.38 -3.92
CA ALA A 119 -0.40 -3.41 -4.27
C ALA A 119 0.33 -2.91 -3.02
N LEU A 120 1.64 -2.70 -3.16
CA LEU A 120 2.43 -1.89 -2.23
C LEU A 120 2.94 -0.67 -2.98
N GLY A 121 2.56 0.53 -2.55
CA GLY A 121 3.04 1.78 -3.13
C GLY A 121 3.94 2.56 -2.17
N VAL A 122 4.90 3.31 -2.72
CA VAL A 122 5.69 4.30 -1.99
C VAL A 122 5.31 5.68 -2.51
N ALA A 123 4.73 6.51 -1.63
CA ALA A 123 4.32 7.88 -1.90
C ALA A 123 5.39 8.85 -1.40
N ASP A 124 6.12 9.48 -2.31
CA ASP A 124 6.95 10.64 -1.97
C ASP A 124 6.17 11.94 -2.17
N VAL A 125 6.83 13.10 -2.05
CA VAL A 125 6.14 14.39 -2.16
C VAL A 125 5.48 14.62 -3.54
N ASP A 126 5.97 13.97 -4.60
CA ASP A 126 5.60 14.26 -5.98
C ASP A 126 4.85 13.12 -6.68
N THR A 127 5.09 11.87 -6.25
CA THR A 127 4.70 10.66 -6.99
C THR A 127 4.35 9.49 -6.07
N VAL A 128 3.68 8.50 -6.65
CA VAL A 128 3.49 7.17 -6.08
C VAL A 128 4.08 6.12 -7.01
N GLU A 129 4.98 5.29 -6.49
CA GLU A 129 5.59 4.17 -7.20
C GLU A 129 5.05 2.84 -6.63
N ILE A 130 4.50 1.96 -7.47
CA ILE A 130 4.14 0.60 -7.06
C ILE A 130 5.38 -0.29 -7.06
N VAL A 131 5.69 -0.87 -5.90
CA VAL A 131 6.94 -1.60 -5.62
C VAL A 131 6.71 -3.08 -5.31
N GLY A 132 5.46 -3.52 -5.15
CA GLY A 132 5.13 -4.91 -4.81
C GLY A 132 3.64 -5.24 -4.89
N GLY A 133 3.29 -6.46 -4.51
CA GLY A 133 1.95 -7.02 -4.67
C GLY A 133 1.63 -7.53 -6.07
N ARG A 134 0.39 -7.98 -6.29
CA ARG A 134 -0.11 -8.44 -7.61
C ARG A 134 0.06 -7.38 -8.70
N ALA A 135 -0.21 -6.12 -8.38
CA ALA A 135 -0.12 -4.99 -9.29
C ALA A 135 1.27 -4.81 -9.91
N ALA A 136 2.33 -4.97 -9.12
CA ALA A 136 3.71 -4.92 -9.63
C ALA A 136 4.03 -6.05 -10.63
N ARG A 137 3.40 -7.22 -10.44
CA ARG A 137 3.60 -8.40 -11.30
C ARG A 137 2.83 -8.27 -12.61
N ASN A 138 1.63 -7.69 -12.56
CA ASN A 138 0.77 -7.47 -13.73
C ASN A 138 1.35 -6.38 -14.66
N GLY A 139 1.95 -5.32 -14.10
CA GLY A 139 2.59 -4.25 -14.87
C GLY A 139 3.90 -4.62 -15.58
N SER A 140 4.51 -5.76 -15.24
CA SER A 140 5.78 -6.23 -15.85
C SER A 140 5.59 -7.02 -17.16
N ARG A 141 4.36 -7.11 -17.68
CA ARG A 141 4.01 -7.88 -18.89
C ARG A 141 3.67 -7.03 -20.12
N ALA A 142 3.95 -5.73 -20.10
CA ALA A 142 3.77 -4.83 -21.26
C ALA A 142 5.04 -4.75 -22.12
#